data_AF-A0A955C6X3-F1
#
_entry.id   AF-A0A955C6X3-F1
#
_cell.length_a   1.000
_cell.length_b   1.000
_cell.length_c   1.000
_cell.angle_alpha   90.00
_cell.angle_beta   90.00
_cell.angle_gamma   90.00
#
_symmetry.space_group_name_H-M   'P 1'
#
loop_
_entity.id
_entity.type
_entity.pdbx_description
1 polymer ?
#
loop_
_entity_poly.entity_id
_entity_poly.type
_entity_poly.pdbx_seq_one_letter_code
_entity_poly.pdbx_strand_id
1 'polypeptide(L)'
;MRSIFIDEDDQCQVEILPSSQRLRCESLFMEIDRRLSNPAIADTSVIESFAASEEANQSVELADLRISVSDVEGILNGKVAKYDVVETGMFMSREVAKNTIAFGNDVSETIFLEFTADGVVTNLYLRFCLYVWDVSSVLGRLLRGLGESYDLIFVDWPKRRIFGLCDENAMNTYFNDHVDGVL
;
A
#
# COMPACT_ATOMS: atom_id res chain seq x y z
N MET A 1 18.58 15.41 6.50
CA MET A 1 17.18 15.58 6.12
C MET A 1 16.85 14.55 5.05
N ARG A 2 15.95 13.62 5.34
CA ARG A 2 15.47 12.56 4.43
C ARG A 2 14.10 12.98 3.91
N SER A 3 13.98 13.20 2.61
CA SER A 3 12.69 13.41 1.95
C SER A 3 12.33 12.21 1.06
N ILE A 4 11.03 11.99 0.90
CA ILE A 4 10.47 11.05 -0.07
C ILE A 4 9.40 11.77 -0.88
N PHE A 5 9.35 11.48 -2.18
CA PHE A 5 8.34 12.00 -3.09
C PHE A 5 7.40 10.87 -3.46
N ILE A 6 6.10 11.10 -3.29
CA ILE A 6 5.03 10.22 -3.77
C ILE A 6 4.82 10.57 -5.24
N ASP A 7 5.17 9.63 -6.14
CA ASP A 7 4.79 9.73 -7.54
C ASP A 7 3.28 9.41 -7.71
N GLU A 8 2.66 9.93 -8.75
CA GLU A 8 1.26 9.57 -9.11
C GLU A 8 1.15 8.05 -9.31
N ASP A 9 2.19 7.44 -9.89
CA ASP A 9 2.29 6.00 -10.08
C ASP A 9 2.56 5.25 -8.75
N ASP A 10 3.03 5.91 -7.69
CA ASP A 10 3.24 5.27 -6.39
C ASP A 10 1.95 5.22 -5.55
N GLN A 11 0.96 6.06 -5.87
CA GLN A 11 -0.23 6.22 -5.04
C GLN A 11 -1.23 5.07 -5.24
N CYS A 12 -1.62 4.44 -4.14
CA CYS A 12 -2.70 3.43 -4.07
C CYS A 12 -2.55 2.22 -5.02
N GLN A 13 -1.37 1.94 -5.57
CA GLN A 13 -1.15 0.71 -6.35
C GLN A 13 -1.08 -0.54 -5.47
N VAL A 14 -0.49 -0.39 -4.28
CA VAL A 14 -0.47 -1.42 -3.26
C VAL A 14 -0.93 -0.83 -1.94
N GLU A 15 -2.01 -1.39 -1.40
CA GLU A 15 -2.74 -0.86 -0.27
C GLU A 15 -2.91 -1.88 0.85
N ILE A 16 -3.02 -1.38 2.06
CA ILE A 16 -3.47 -2.14 3.23
C ILE A 16 -4.87 -1.67 3.59
N LEU A 17 -5.82 -2.60 3.53
CA LEU A 17 -7.24 -2.31 3.73
C LEU A 17 -7.82 -3.18 4.87
N PRO A 18 -8.95 -2.79 5.49
CA PRO A 18 -9.69 -3.68 6.37
C PRO A 18 -10.13 -4.96 5.67
N SER A 19 -10.13 -6.08 6.40
CA SER A 19 -10.57 -7.39 5.84
C SER A 19 -12.00 -7.37 5.31
N SER A 20 -12.86 -6.50 5.84
CA SER A 20 -14.25 -6.27 5.40
C SER A 20 -14.33 -5.88 3.92
N GLN A 21 -13.27 -5.29 3.35
CA GLN A 21 -13.20 -4.87 1.96
C GLN A 21 -12.86 -5.99 0.97
N ARG A 22 -12.49 -7.20 1.45
CA ARG A 22 -12.01 -8.30 0.59
C ARG A 22 -12.93 -8.61 -0.59
N LEU A 23 -14.23 -8.82 -0.32
CA LEU A 23 -15.20 -9.20 -1.36
C LEU A 23 -15.34 -8.12 -2.44
N ARG A 24 -15.22 -6.85 -2.05
CA ARG A 24 -15.23 -5.72 -2.97
C ARG A 24 -13.98 -5.72 -3.86
N CYS A 25 -12.79 -5.88 -3.28
CA CYS A 25 -11.54 -5.98 -4.04
C CYS A 25 -11.57 -7.15 -5.03
N GLU A 26 -12.05 -8.33 -4.61
CA GLU A 26 -12.20 -9.50 -5.48
C GLU A 26 -13.17 -9.22 -6.65
N SER A 27 -14.28 -8.54 -6.39
CA SER A 27 -15.23 -8.14 -7.44
C SER A 27 -14.62 -7.15 -8.43
N LEU A 28 -13.81 -6.20 -7.95
CA LEU A 28 -13.09 -5.25 -8.79
C LEU A 28 -12.03 -5.93 -9.66
N PHE A 29 -11.29 -6.91 -9.12
CA PHE A 29 -10.36 -7.71 -9.91
C PHE A 29 -11.05 -8.44 -11.06
N MET A 30 -12.22 -9.04 -10.81
CA MET A 30 -13.00 -9.69 -11.87
C MET A 30 -13.43 -8.71 -12.97
N GLU A 31 -13.81 -7.49 -12.59
CA GLU A 31 -14.19 -6.44 -13.54
C GLU A 31 -13.00 -5.98 -14.39
N ILE A 32 -11.83 -5.81 -13.77
CA ILE A 32 -10.57 -5.52 -14.46
C ILE A 32 -10.25 -6.63 -15.46
N ASP A 33 -10.25 -7.89 -15.04
CA ASP A 33 -9.98 -9.04 -15.91
C ASP A 33 -10.96 -9.10 -17.08
N ARG A 34 -12.25 -8.84 -16.82
CA ARG A 34 -13.28 -8.79 -17.86
C ARG A 34 -13.00 -7.71 -18.89
N ARG A 35 -12.57 -6.52 -18.48
CA ARG A 35 -12.24 -5.42 -19.39
C ARG A 35 -10.96 -5.69 -20.19
N LEU A 36 -9.93 -6.22 -19.54
CA LEU A 36 -8.67 -6.60 -20.20
C LEU A 36 -8.86 -7.75 -21.20
N SER A 37 -9.85 -8.62 -20.99
CA SER A 37 -10.20 -9.67 -21.94
C SER A 37 -10.85 -9.16 -23.23
N ASN A 38 -11.28 -7.88 -23.27
CA ASN A 38 -11.87 -7.26 -24.45
C ASN A 38 -10.76 -6.61 -25.32
N PRO A 39 -10.47 -7.14 -26.52
CA PRO A 39 -9.41 -6.61 -27.39
C PRO A 39 -9.60 -5.15 -27.81
N ALA A 40 -10.83 -4.62 -27.73
CA ALA A 40 -11.12 -3.22 -28.06
C ALA A 40 -10.79 -2.24 -26.93
N ILE A 41 -10.52 -2.74 -25.70
CA ILE A 41 -10.34 -1.96 -24.46
C ILE A 41 -9.05 -2.37 -23.73
N ALA A 42 -8.31 -3.36 -24.23
CA ALA A 42 -7.10 -3.88 -23.61
C ALA A 42 -5.95 -2.85 -23.65
N ASP A 43 -6.00 -1.91 -22.72
CA ASP A 43 -4.95 -0.95 -22.40
C ASP A 43 -4.70 -0.99 -20.89
N THR A 44 -3.43 -0.87 -20.50
CA THR A 44 -2.99 -0.87 -19.10
C THR A 44 -3.57 0.32 -18.32
N SER A 45 -3.99 1.38 -19.01
CA SER A 45 -4.72 2.52 -18.44
C SER A 45 -6.04 2.13 -17.75
N VAL A 46 -6.60 0.94 -18.07
CA VAL A 46 -7.76 0.41 -17.35
C VAL A 46 -7.42 0.16 -15.88
N ILE A 47 -6.24 -0.40 -15.58
CA ILE A 47 -5.85 -0.71 -14.20
C ILE A 47 -5.62 0.59 -13.40
N GLU A 48 -4.88 1.53 -13.99
CA GLU A 48 -4.60 2.85 -13.41
C GLU A 48 -5.89 3.64 -13.14
N SER A 49 -6.81 3.67 -14.11
CA SER A 49 -8.09 4.36 -13.94
C SER A 49 -9.00 3.71 -12.89
N PHE A 50 -8.87 2.41 -12.63
CA PHE A 50 -9.59 1.74 -11.54
C PHE A 50 -9.00 2.06 -10.18
N ALA A 51 -7.67 1.97 -10.01
CA ALA A 51 -7.00 2.34 -8.77
C ALA A 51 -7.23 3.82 -8.40
N ALA A 52 -7.31 4.70 -9.41
CA ALA A 52 -7.62 6.11 -9.23
C ALA A 52 -9.14 6.42 -9.10
N SER A 53 -10.03 5.45 -9.34
CA SER A 53 -11.48 5.73 -9.37
C SER A 53 -12.03 6.01 -7.97
N GLU A 54 -12.97 6.97 -7.87
CA GLU A 54 -13.76 7.19 -6.64
C GLU A 54 -14.44 5.90 -6.15
N GLU A 55 -14.71 4.95 -7.04
CA GLU A 55 -15.35 3.67 -6.73
C GLU A 55 -14.39 2.65 -6.08
N ALA A 56 -13.07 2.78 -6.29
CA ALA A 56 -12.02 2.12 -5.49
C ALA A 56 -11.66 2.93 -4.24
N ASN A 57 -11.76 4.26 -4.32
CA ASN A 57 -11.47 5.22 -3.25
C ASN A 57 -12.70 5.58 -2.39
N GLN A 58 -13.79 4.79 -2.42
CA GLN A 58 -14.85 4.88 -1.40
C GLN A 58 -14.28 4.36 -0.07
N SER A 59 -13.52 5.25 0.57
CA SER A 59 -12.90 5.11 1.89
C SER A 59 -13.99 5.14 2.94
N VAL A 60 -14.48 3.96 3.29
CA VAL A 60 -14.94 3.68 4.64
C VAL A 60 -14.17 2.44 5.14
N GLU A 61 -13.73 2.55 6.39
CA GLU A 61 -13.25 1.52 7.31
C GLU A 61 -11.77 1.41 7.71
N LEU A 62 -10.77 2.07 7.09
CA LEU A 62 -9.45 2.11 7.77
C LEU A 62 -9.51 3.06 8.98
N ALA A 63 -10.15 4.23 8.81
CA ALA A 63 -10.39 5.17 9.90
C ALA A 63 -11.31 4.61 11.00
N ASP A 64 -12.23 3.69 10.67
CA ASP A 64 -13.14 3.08 11.64
C ASP A 64 -12.44 2.08 12.57
N LEU A 65 -11.33 1.50 12.12
CA LEU A 65 -10.42 0.72 12.98
C LEU A 65 -9.72 1.61 14.02
N ARG A 66 -9.78 2.94 13.86
CA ARG A 66 -9.17 3.95 14.74
C ARG A 66 -7.68 3.68 15.01
N ILE A 67 -6.98 3.18 14.00
CA ILE A 67 -5.54 3.00 14.04
C ILE A 67 -4.92 4.38 14.21
N SER A 68 -4.23 4.62 15.33
CA SER A 68 -3.53 5.88 15.51
C SER A 68 -2.16 5.85 14.85
N VAL A 69 -1.67 7.01 14.44
CA VAL A 69 -0.27 7.16 13.98
C VAL A 69 0.71 6.59 15.02
N SER A 70 0.42 6.80 16.31
CA SER A 70 1.25 6.30 17.40
C SER A 70 1.24 4.78 17.52
N ASP A 71 0.14 4.09 17.19
CA ASP A 71 0.10 2.63 17.17
C ASP A 71 1.03 2.08 16.09
N VAL A 72 0.99 2.69 14.89
CA VAL A 72 1.88 2.27 13.80
C VAL A 72 3.35 2.56 14.12
N GLU A 73 3.64 3.74 14.70
CA GLU A 73 4.99 4.06 15.20
C GLU A 73 5.45 3.07 16.28
N GLY A 74 4.53 2.63 17.14
CA GLY A 74 4.77 1.61 18.17
C GLY A 74 5.09 0.24 17.58
N ILE A 75 4.37 -0.20 16.54
CA ILE A 75 4.64 -1.45 15.80
C ILE A 75 6.04 -1.42 15.19
N LEU A 76 6.43 -0.28 14.61
CA LEU A 76 7.77 -0.09 14.04
C LEU A 76 8.87 -0.01 15.11
N ASN A 77 8.54 0.44 16.33
CA ASN A 77 9.41 0.50 17.51
C ASN A 77 10.81 1.08 17.23
N GLY A 78 10.89 2.13 16.41
CA GLY A 78 12.15 2.79 16.04
C GLY A 78 13.12 1.94 15.20
N LYS A 79 12.71 0.76 14.73
CA LYS A 79 13.52 -0.11 13.85
C LYS A 79 13.64 0.45 12.43
N VAL A 80 12.83 1.44 12.10
CA VAL A 80 12.68 2.02 10.77
C VAL A 80 12.70 3.52 10.91
N ALA A 81 13.52 4.17 10.09
CA ALA A 81 13.63 5.61 10.16
C ALA A 81 12.46 6.28 9.42
N LYS A 82 11.80 7.19 10.14
CA LYS A 82 10.81 8.11 9.57
C LYS A 82 11.48 9.05 8.57
N TYR A 83 10.77 9.43 7.52
CA TYR A 83 11.18 10.52 6.65
C TYR A 83 10.88 11.86 7.32
N ASP A 84 11.76 12.85 7.11
CA ASP A 84 11.57 14.20 7.66
C ASP A 84 10.49 14.97 6.88
N VAL A 85 10.36 14.70 5.58
CA VAL A 85 9.42 15.38 4.67
C VAL A 85 8.86 14.36 3.68
N VAL A 86 7.54 14.39 3.49
CA VAL A 86 6.85 13.71 2.39
C VAL A 86 6.40 14.77 1.40
N GLU A 87 6.79 14.60 0.14
CA GLU A 87 6.46 15.50 -0.97
C GLU A 87 5.47 14.81 -1.93
N THR A 88 4.61 15.59 -2.58
CA THR A 88 3.67 15.16 -3.62
C THR A 88 3.55 16.25 -4.70
N GLY A 89 2.66 16.07 -5.67
CA GLY A 89 2.44 16.99 -6.80
C GLY A 89 3.20 16.56 -8.06
N MET A 90 3.37 17.47 -9.01
CA MET A 90 4.15 17.17 -10.21
C MET A 90 5.65 17.28 -9.90
N PHE A 91 6.49 16.48 -10.57
CA PHE A 91 7.95 16.50 -10.35
C PHE A 91 8.56 17.92 -10.42
N MET A 92 8.04 18.77 -11.31
CA MET A 92 8.46 20.15 -11.52
C MET A 92 7.82 21.18 -10.55
N SER A 93 6.84 20.76 -9.76
CA SER A 93 6.09 21.59 -8.82
C SER A 93 5.69 20.76 -7.60
N ARG A 94 6.69 20.38 -6.80
CA ARG A 94 6.49 19.60 -5.58
C ARG A 94 5.93 20.45 -4.46
N GLU A 95 5.07 19.85 -3.66
CA GLU A 95 4.57 20.41 -2.42
C GLU A 95 4.68 19.41 -1.27
N VAL A 96 4.63 19.90 -0.04
CA VAL A 96 4.65 19.03 1.14
C VAL A 96 3.27 18.39 1.32
N ALA A 97 3.23 17.07 1.35
CA ALA A 97 2.03 16.31 1.65
C ALA A 97 1.64 16.52 3.12
N LYS A 98 0.53 17.22 3.35
CA LYS A 98 0.02 17.48 4.70
C LYS A 98 -0.61 16.21 5.27
N ASN A 99 -0.54 16.05 6.58
CA ASN A 99 -1.06 14.88 7.30
C ASN A 99 -0.64 13.54 6.68
N THR A 100 0.59 13.49 6.16
CA THR A 100 1.18 12.31 5.58
C THR A 100 2.53 12.09 6.23
N ILE A 101 2.82 10.85 6.62
CA ILE A 101 4.14 10.43 7.09
C ILE A 101 4.57 9.19 6.34
N ALA A 102 5.88 8.98 6.28
CA ALA A 102 6.45 7.82 5.64
C ALA A 102 7.55 7.19 6.48
N PHE A 103 7.70 5.88 6.36
CA PHE A 103 8.75 5.10 7.00
C PHE A 103 9.41 4.19 5.98
N GLY A 104 10.74 4.14 5.99
CA GLY A 104 11.52 3.31 5.09
C GLY A 104 13.00 3.44 5.40
N ASN A 105 13.80 2.43 5.02
CA ASN A 105 15.26 2.52 5.11
C ASN A 105 15.84 3.21 3.86
N ASP A 106 15.22 2.99 2.71
CA ASP A 106 15.50 3.66 1.46
C ASP A 106 14.22 3.84 0.63
N VAL A 107 14.33 4.55 -0.48
CA VAL A 107 13.20 4.89 -1.36
C VAL A 107 12.56 3.69 -2.05
N SER A 108 13.23 2.53 -2.03
CA SER A 108 12.76 1.31 -2.66
C SER A 108 11.87 0.47 -1.74
N GLU A 109 11.78 0.79 -0.46
CA GLU A 109 10.84 0.18 0.50
C GLU A 109 10.31 1.25 1.44
N THR A 110 9.16 1.81 1.10
CA THR A 110 8.52 2.87 1.89
C THR A 110 7.05 2.57 2.10
N ILE A 111 6.61 2.71 3.35
CA ILE A 111 5.19 2.83 3.67
C ILE A 111 4.82 4.30 3.81
N PHE A 112 3.65 4.65 3.30
CA PHE A 112 3.02 5.94 3.47
C PHE A 112 1.75 5.78 4.31
N LEU A 113 1.56 6.72 5.22
CA LEU A 113 0.40 6.84 6.07
C LEU A 113 -0.21 8.21 5.86
N GLU A 114 -1.47 8.23 5.44
CA GLU A 114 -2.28 9.44 5.50
C GLU A 114 -3.15 9.37 6.74
N PHE A 115 -3.38 10.51 7.37
CA PHE A 115 -4.14 10.58 8.61
C PHE A 115 -4.99 11.84 8.72
N THR A 116 -5.99 11.78 9.58
CA THR A 116 -6.82 12.93 9.96
C THR A 116 -6.06 13.89 10.88
N ALA A 117 -6.61 15.08 11.11
CA ALA A 117 -6.00 16.07 12.01
C ALA A 117 -5.87 15.57 13.48
N ASP A 118 -6.71 14.63 13.90
CA ASP A 118 -6.66 13.97 15.21
C ASP A 118 -5.74 12.73 15.25
N GLY A 119 -5.02 12.44 14.15
CA GLY A 119 -3.99 11.40 14.10
C GLY A 119 -4.52 9.99 13.85
N VAL A 120 -5.74 9.85 13.32
CA VAL A 120 -6.31 8.57 12.89
C VAL A 120 -5.89 8.28 11.46
N VAL A 121 -5.33 7.10 11.22
CA VAL A 121 -4.87 6.68 9.90
C VAL A 121 -6.06 6.45 8.97
N THR A 122 -6.04 7.10 7.81
CA THR A 122 -7.09 7.01 6.78
C THR A 122 -6.67 6.14 5.62
N ASN A 123 -5.38 6.18 5.25
CA ASN A 123 -4.83 5.35 4.17
C ASN A 123 -3.46 4.80 4.56
N LEU A 124 -3.20 3.56 4.11
CA LEU A 124 -1.92 2.86 4.22
C LEU A 124 -1.58 2.30 2.85
N TYR A 125 -0.52 2.80 2.23
CA TYR A 125 -0.06 2.31 0.93
C TYR A 125 1.46 2.20 0.89
N LEU A 126 1.92 1.39 -0.05
CA LEU A 126 3.29 0.91 -0.10
C LEU A 126 3.91 1.24 -1.45
N ARG A 127 5.14 1.74 -1.39
CA ARG A 127 6.08 1.71 -2.51
C ARG A 127 7.14 0.68 -2.18
N PHE A 128 7.22 -0.38 -2.98
CA PHE A 128 8.31 -1.34 -2.83
C PHE A 128 8.80 -1.87 -4.17
N CYS A 129 10.12 -2.04 -4.24
CA CYS A 129 10.83 -2.65 -5.34
C CYS A 129 11.05 -4.12 -4.99
N LEU A 130 10.31 -5.01 -5.64
CA LEU A 130 10.25 -6.44 -5.31
C LEU A 130 11.54 -7.25 -5.50
N TYR A 131 12.61 -6.62 -5.99
CA TYR A 131 13.88 -7.29 -6.27
C TYR A 131 14.63 -7.72 -4.99
N VAL A 132 14.25 -7.22 -3.82
CA VAL A 132 14.92 -7.56 -2.55
C VAL A 132 13.89 -7.70 -1.43
N TRP A 133 13.00 -8.71 -1.50
CA TRP A 133 12.20 -9.03 -0.32
C TRP A 133 13.01 -9.82 0.70
N ASP A 134 13.00 -9.33 1.93
CA ASP A 134 13.38 -10.08 3.12
C ASP A 134 12.22 -9.98 4.11
N VAL A 135 11.76 -11.10 4.69
CA VAL A 135 10.73 -11.06 5.76
C VAL A 135 11.23 -10.28 6.98
N SER A 136 12.55 -10.19 7.13
CA SER A 136 13.24 -9.34 8.11
C SER A 136 13.32 -7.86 7.69
N SER A 137 12.86 -7.51 6.49
CA SER A 137 12.79 -6.14 5.99
C SER A 137 11.88 -5.28 6.86
N VAL A 138 11.98 -3.97 6.63
CA VAL A 138 11.10 -2.97 7.21
C VAL A 138 9.63 -3.33 6.96
N LEU A 139 9.34 -3.66 5.70
CA LEU A 139 7.98 -3.89 5.26
C LEU A 139 7.44 -5.21 5.82
N GLY A 140 8.22 -6.29 5.80
CA GLY A 140 7.81 -7.58 6.36
C GLY A 140 7.46 -7.50 7.85
N ARG A 141 8.27 -6.80 8.64
CA ARG A 141 7.99 -6.60 10.08
C ARG A 141 6.76 -5.74 10.34
N LEU A 142 6.58 -4.68 9.56
CA LEU A 142 5.43 -3.80 9.69
C LEU A 142 4.13 -4.52 9.31
N LEU A 143 4.10 -5.19 8.16
CA LEU A 143 2.93 -5.94 7.70
C LEU A 143 2.54 -7.02 8.70
N ARG A 144 3.52 -7.73 9.25
CA ARG A 144 3.29 -8.70 10.32
C ARG A 144 2.71 -8.05 11.57
N GLY A 145 3.33 -6.99 12.08
CA GLY A 145 2.85 -6.32 13.29
C GLY A 145 1.46 -5.69 13.13
N LEU A 146 1.16 -5.18 11.92
CA LEU A 146 -0.18 -4.71 11.57
C LEU A 146 -1.18 -5.87 11.53
N GLY A 147 -0.84 -7.00 10.90
CA GLY A 147 -1.69 -8.20 10.84
C GLY A 147 -1.88 -8.91 12.19
N GLU A 148 -0.94 -8.75 13.13
CA GLU A 148 -1.08 -9.22 14.52
C GLU A 148 -2.02 -8.33 15.34
N SER A 149 -2.11 -7.04 14.99
CA SER A 149 -2.85 -6.04 15.77
C SER A 149 -4.26 -5.75 15.22
N TYR A 150 -4.45 -5.90 13.91
CA TYR A 150 -5.66 -5.52 13.19
C TYR A 150 -6.01 -6.55 12.12
N ASP A 151 -7.31 -6.70 11.84
CA ASP A 151 -7.80 -7.57 10.78
C ASP A 151 -7.72 -6.86 9.42
N LEU A 152 -6.57 -7.01 8.78
CA LEU A 152 -6.18 -6.28 7.57
C LEU A 152 -5.83 -7.22 6.42
N ILE A 153 -6.02 -6.74 5.20
CA ILE A 153 -5.62 -7.39 3.95
C ILE A 153 -4.58 -6.54 3.22
N PHE A 154 -3.70 -7.22 2.51
CA PHE A 154 -2.82 -6.66 1.50
C PHE A 154 -3.50 -6.74 0.15
N VAL A 155 -3.46 -5.66 -0.62
CA VAL A 155 -4.04 -5.58 -1.98
C VAL A 155 -3.01 -4.99 -2.93
N ASP A 156 -2.63 -5.75 -3.95
CA ASP A 156 -1.82 -5.27 -5.08
C ASP A 156 -2.71 -5.24 -6.33
N TRP A 157 -3.09 -4.03 -6.74
CA TRP A 157 -3.99 -3.81 -7.87
C TRP A 157 -3.37 -4.18 -9.21
N PRO A 158 -2.12 -3.75 -9.54
CA PRO A 158 -1.47 -4.16 -10.79
C PRO A 158 -1.44 -5.66 -11.03
N LYS A 159 -1.22 -6.45 -9.97
CA LYS A 159 -1.10 -7.91 -10.05
C LYS A 159 -2.38 -8.65 -9.71
N ARG A 160 -3.42 -7.94 -9.26
CA ARG A 160 -4.69 -8.53 -8.83
C ARG A 160 -4.46 -9.58 -7.74
N ARG A 161 -3.64 -9.24 -6.74
CA ARG A 161 -3.30 -10.11 -5.60
C ARG A 161 -3.91 -9.56 -4.32
N ILE A 162 -4.46 -10.46 -3.52
CA ILE A 162 -5.06 -10.14 -2.23
C ILE A 162 -4.84 -11.27 -1.21
N PHE A 163 -4.36 -10.94 -0.01
CA PHE A 163 -4.19 -11.89 1.09
C PHE A 163 -4.35 -11.19 2.44
N GLY A 164 -4.67 -11.95 3.50
CA GLY A 164 -4.72 -11.40 4.85
C GLY A 164 -3.32 -11.15 5.41
N LEU A 165 -3.11 -10.05 6.14
CA LEU A 165 -1.79 -9.76 6.74
C LEU A 165 -1.40 -10.77 7.81
N CYS A 166 -2.35 -11.49 8.39
CA CYS A 166 -2.11 -12.60 9.32
C CYS A 166 -1.76 -13.93 8.61
N ASP A 167 -1.88 -14.02 7.28
CA ASP A 167 -1.52 -15.20 6.50
C ASP A 167 -0.04 -15.14 6.09
N GLU A 168 0.83 -15.60 6.98
CA GLU A 168 2.28 -15.63 6.74
C GLU A 168 2.66 -16.43 5.49
N ASN A 169 1.92 -17.49 5.17
CA ASN A 169 2.22 -18.32 4.00
C ASN A 169 1.92 -17.55 2.72
N ALA A 170 0.74 -16.93 2.62
CA ALA A 170 0.38 -16.14 1.46
C ALA A 170 1.32 -14.93 1.29
N MET A 171 1.71 -14.28 2.39
CA MET A 171 2.70 -13.20 2.39
C MET A 171 4.04 -13.69 1.83
N ASN A 172 4.58 -14.78 2.39
CA ASN A 172 5.85 -15.35 1.95
C ASN A 172 5.80 -15.80 0.48
N THR A 173 4.73 -16.48 0.05
CA THR A 173 4.56 -16.89 -1.35
C THR A 173 4.52 -15.66 -2.26
N TYR A 174 3.68 -14.67 -1.96
CA TYR A 174 3.58 -13.46 -2.76
C TYR A 174 4.95 -12.81 -2.92
N PHE A 175 5.71 -12.59 -1.85
CA PHE A 175 6.98 -11.90 -1.97
C PHE A 175 8.13 -12.75 -2.55
N ASN A 176 8.14 -14.07 -2.33
CA ASN A 176 9.16 -14.97 -2.90
C ASN A 176 8.95 -15.21 -4.41
N ASP A 177 7.71 -15.33 -4.87
CA ASP A 177 7.38 -15.52 -6.30
C ASP A 177 7.93 -14.38 -7.17
N HIS A 178 8.19 -13.20 -6.59
CA HIS A 178 8.74 -12.05 -7.30
C HIS A 178 10.27 -12.00 -7.36
N VAL A 179 10.96 -12.79 -6.54
CA VAL A 179 12.42 -12.97 -6.64
C VAL A 179 12.74 -13.96 -7.77
N ASP A 180 11.87 -14.95 -7.99
CA ASP A 180 12.09 -16.02 -8.97
C ASP A 180 11.55 -15.72 -10.39
N GLY A 181 10.75 -14.66 -10.55
CA GLY A 181 10.15 -14.24 -11.84
C GLY A 181 11.08 -13.50 -12.81
N VAL A 182 12.38 -13.40 -12.50
CA VAL A 182 13.40 -12.75 -13.32
C VAL A 182 14.50 -13.77 -13.66
N LEU A 183 14.17 -14.71 -14.54
CA LEU A 183 15.12 -15.47 -15.37
C LEU A 183 14.66 -15.46 -16.83
#